data_AF-N6VMY8-F1
#
_entry.id   AF-N6VMY8-F1
#
_cell.length_a   1.000
_cell.length_b   1.000
_cell.length_c   1.000
_cell.angle_alpha   90.00
_cell.angle_beta   90.00
_cell.angle_gamma   90.00
#
_symmetry.space_group_name_H-M   'P 1'
#
loop_
_entity.id
_entity.type
_entity.pdbx_description
1 polymer ?
#
loop_
_entity_poly.entity_id
_entity_poly.type
_entity_poly.pdbx_seq_one_letter_code
_entity_poly.pdbx_strand_id
1 'polypeptide(L)' 'MKKIIITALLLCIGFVTASCEKTYSVAEFKKDKKLMEEWGQKCEKMGPSLRSSSKNCQNLVIAAREFTLEGFYEELKKE' A
#
# COMPACT_ATOMS: atom_id res chain seq x y z
N MET A 1 9.33 27.95 32.63
CA MET A 1 8.32 26.86 32.61
C MET A 1 7.28 26.95 31.48
N LYS A 2 6.92 28.12 30.91
CA LYS A 2 6.02 28.20 29.73
C LYS A 2 6.66 27.78 28.39
N LYS A 3 7.96 28.00 28.22
CA LYS A 3 8.69 27.72 26.97
C LYS A 3 8.75 26.22 26.62
N ILE A 4 8.85 25.35 27.62
CA ILE A 4 8.93 23.89 27.45
C ILE A 4 7.61 23.31 26.92
N ILE A 5 6.48 23.87 27.36
CA ILE A 5 5.13 23.44 26.95
C ILE A 5 4.89 23.77 25.47
N ILE A 6 5.36 24.94 25.00
CA ILE A 6 5.19 25.37 23.60
C ILE A 6 6.02 24.48 22.65
N THR A 7 7.25 24.13 23.03
CA THR A 7 8.10 23.21 22.24
C THR A 7 7.54 21.79 22.20
N ALA A 8 6.93 21.31 23.28
CA ALA A 8 6.27 20.00 23.30
C ALA A 8 5.01 19.97 22.41
N LEU A 9 4.21 21.05 22.41
CA LEU A 9 3.01 21.15 21.56
C LEU A 9 3.33 21.11 20.06
N LEU A 10 4.41 21.78 19.65
CA LEU A 10 4.88 21.80 18.25
C LEU A 10 5.39 20.43 17.78
N LEU A 11 6.03 19.67 18.67
CA LEU A 11 6.49 18.31 18.36
C LEU A 11 5.33 17.31 18.20
N CYS A 12 4.21 17.51 18.91
CA CYS A 12 3.02 16.67 18.74
C CYS A 12 2.32 16.88 17.39
N ILE A 13 2.28 18.10 16.85
CA ILE A 13 1.70 18.38 15.53
C ILE A 13 2.56 17.75 14.41
N GLY A 14 3.88 17.70 14.60
CA GLY A 14 4.82 17.04 13.67
C GLY A 14 4.78 15.51 13.68
N PHE A 15 4.20 14.88 14.72
CA PHE A 15 4.12 13.41 14.83
C PHE A 15 2.84 12.82 14.24
N VAL A 16 1.83 13.65 13.93
CA VAL A 16 0.58 13.20 13.28
C VAL A 16 0.76 13.01 11.76
N THR A 17 1.93 13.36 11.21
CA THR A 17 2.30 12.91 9.86
C THR A 17 2.88 11.50 9.88
N ALA A 18 2.39 10.61 10.75
CA ALA A 18 2.34 9.19 10.39
C ALA A 18 1.62 9.15 9.04
N SER A 19 2.40 9.04 7.97
CA SER A 19 2.00 9.40 6.62
C SER A 19 0.63 8.81 6.35
N CYS A 20 -0.36 9.66 6.07
CA CYS A 20 -1.64 9.23 5.53
C CYS A 20 -1.33 8.70 4.13
N GLU A 21 -0.77 7.50 4.07
CA GLU A 21 -0.27 6.91 2.86
C GLU A 21 -1.48 6.63 1.98
N LYS A 22 -1.47 7.18 0.76
CA LYS A 22 -2.57 7.02 -0.19
C LYS A 22 -2.92 5.55 -0.28
N THR A 23 -4.20 5.23 -0.07
CA THR A 23 -4.70 3.89 -0.34
C THR A 23 -5.00 3.77 -1.84
N TYR A 24 -4.28 2.89 -2.52
CA TYR A 24 -4.45 2.57 -3.93
C TYR A 24 -5.48 1.46 -4.09
N SER A 25 -6.37 1.61 -5.06
CA SER A 25 -7.36 0.59 -5.43
C SER A 25 -6.71 -0.57 -6.20
N VAL A 26 -7.41 -1.71 -6.26
CA VAL A 26 -7.02 -2.87 -7.09
C VAL A 26 -6.87 -2.47 -8.56
N ALA A 27 -7.80 -1.64 -9.07
CA ALA A 27 -7.79 -1.18 -10.45
C ALA A 27 -6.59 -0.27 -10.77
N GLU A 28 -6.15 0.56 -9.83
CA GLU A 28 -4.93 1.36 -9.99
C GLU A 28 -3.70 0.45 -10.08
N PHE A 29 -3.57 -0.55 -9.20
CA PHE A 29 -2.48 -1.52 -9.26
C PHE A 29 -2.43 -2.29 -10.58
N LYS A 30 -3.58 -2.75 -11.11
CA LYS A 30 -3.63 -3.49 -12.39
C LYS A 30 -3.22 -2.64 -13.60
N LYS A 31 -3.41 -1.33 -13.54
CA LYS A 31 -3.12 -0.40 -14.64
C LYS A 31 -1.70 0.13 -14.63
N ASP A 32 -1.07 0.20 -13.46
CA ASP A 32 0.26 0.79 -13.29
C ASP A 32 1.27 -0.25 -12.78
N LYS A 33 2.07 -0.75 -13.72
CA LYS A 33 3.13 -1.74 -13.45
C LYS A 33 4.19 -1.19 -12.48
N LYS A 34 4.55 0.09 -12.60
CA LYS A 34 5.58 0.69 -11.75
C LYS A 34 5.07 0.79 -10.31
N LEU A 35 3.82 1.22 -10.14
CA LEU A 35 3.16 1.24 -8.83
C LEU A 35 3.12 -0.16 -8.20
N MET A 36 2.80 -1.19 -8.99
CA MET A 36 2.79 -2.59 -8.54
C MET A 36 4.18 -3.05 -8.06
N GLU A 37 5.24 -2.75 -8.82
CA GLU A 37 6.62 -3.10 -8.49
C GLU A 37 7.11 -2.40 -7.21
N GLU A 38 6.90 -1.08 -7.11
CA GLU A 38 7.31 -0.29 -5.95
C GLU A 38 6.64 -0.79 -4.67
N TRP A 39 5.32 -1.03 -4.72
CA TRP A 39 4.59 -1.58 -3.58
C TRP A 39 4.92 -3.04 -3.29
N GLY A 40 5.24 -3.83 -4.31
CA GLY A 40 5.75 -5.20 -4.12
C GLY A 40 7.01 -5.20 -3.26
N GLN A 41 8.01 -4.41 -3.64
CA GLN A 41 9.24 -4.25 -2.86
C GLN A 41 8.99 -3.68 -1.46
N LYS A 42 8.06 -2.71 -1.35
CA LYS A 42 7.71 -2.12 -0.06
C LYS A 42 7.07 -3.15 0.89
N CYS A 43 6.10 -3.91 0.40
CA CYS A 43 5.42 -4.95 1.17
C CYS A 43 6.38 -6.09 1.56
N GLU A 44 7.33 -6.46 0.70
CA GLU A 44 8.35 -7.47 1.01
C GLU A 44 9.26 -7.04 2.16
N LYS A 45 9.69 -5.77 2.16
CA LYS A 45 10.53 -5.19 3.22
C LYS A 45 9.77 -4.94 4.54
N MET A 46 8.43 -4.93 4.52
CA MET A 46 7.63 -4.77 5.72
C MET A 46 7.65 -6.04 6.58
N GLY A 47 7.74 -5.85 7.90
CA GLY A 47 7.51 -6.93 8.85
C GLY A 47 6.12 -7.58 8.67
N PRO A 48 5.94 -8.87 8.99
CA PRO A 48 4.71 -9.61 8.68
C PRO A 48 3.41 -8.96 9.18
N SER A 49 3.44 -8.38 10.38
CA SER A 49 2.29 -7.70 10.99
C SER A 49 1.93 -6.40 10.28
N LEU A 50 2.92 -5.60 9.88
CA LEU A 50 2.70 -4.35 9.14
C LEU A 50 2.21 -4.60 7.72
N ARG A 51 2.75 -5.64 7.07
CA ARG A 51 2.31 -6.07 5.73
C ARG A 51 0.84 -6.50 5.75
N SER A 52 0.44 -7.32 6.72
CA SER A 52 -0.94 -7.80 6.80
C SER A 52 -1.95 -6.71 7.17
N SER A 53 -1.55 -5.70 7.96
CA SER A 53 -2.40 -4.55 8.28
C SER A 53 -2.47 -3.49 7.16
N SER A 54 -1.54 -3.51 6.21
CA SER A 54 -1.49 -2.53 5.12
C SER A 54 -2.56 -2.81 4.06
N LYS A 55 -3.50 -1.86 3.89
CA LYS A 55 -4.54 -1.98 2.86
C LYS A 55 -3.98 -2.04 1.44
N ASN A 56 -2.87 -1.35 1.19
CA ASN A 56 -2.19 -1.38 -0.10
C ASN A 56 -1.55 -2.74 -0.38
N CYS A 57 -0.93 -3.39 0.61
CA CYS A 57 -0.41 -4.74 0.42
C CYS A 57 -1.52 -5.76 0.16
N GLN A 58 -2.68 -5.59 0.82
CA GLN A 58 -3.86 -6.42 0.54
C GLN A 58 -4.38 -6.21 -0.90
N ASN A 59 -4.55 -4.95 -1.32
CA ASN A 59 -5.05 -4.63 -2.65
C ASN A 59 -4.07 -5.05 -3.75
N LEU A 60 -2.76 -4.95 -3.51
CA LEU A 60 -1.71 -5.43 -4.41
C LEU A 60 -1.82 -6.95 -4.66
N VAL A 61 -2.00 -7.74 -3.60
CA VAL A 61 -2.16 -9.20 -3.71
C VAL A 61 -3.43 -9.57 -4.49
N ILE A 62 -4.52 -8.84 -4.27
CA ILE A 62 -5.77 -9.03 -5.01
C ILE A 62 -5.55 -8.70 -6.50
N ALA A 63 -4.92 -7.57 -6.80
CA ALA A 63 -4.61 -7.15 -8.16
C ALA A 63 -3.78 -8.19 -8.92
N ALA A 64 -2.71 -8.71 -8.30
CA ALA A 64 -1.87 -9.74 -8.89
C ALA A 64 -2.63 -11.05 -9.16
N ARG A 65 -3.51 -11.45 -8.23
CA ARG A 65 -4.36 -12.65 -8.40
C ARG A 65 -5.36 -12.46 -9.53
N GLU A 66 -6.08 -11.35 -9.57
CA GLU A 66 -7.04 -11.06 -10.63
C GLU A 66 -6.37 -11.01 -11.99
N PHE A 67 -5.22 -10.35 -12.11
CA PHE A 67 -4.46 -10.28 -13.36
C PHE A 67 -4.11 -11.69 -13.89
N THR A 68 -3.67 -12.58 -12.99
CA THR A 68 -3.35 -13.97 -13.34
C THR A 68 -4.60 -14.75 -13.78
N LEU A 69 -5.69 -14.64 -13.02
CA LEU A 69 -6.94 -15.33 -13.32
C LEU A 69 -7.57 -14.84 -14.63
N GLU A 70 -7.57 -13.53 -14.88
CA GLU A 70 -8.04 -12.95 -16.14
C GLU A 70 -7.26 -13.50 -17.32
N GLY A 71 -5.93 -13.56 -17.23
CA GLY A 71 -5.11 -14.18 -18.27
C GLY A 71 -5.50 -15.63 -18.54
N PHE A 72 -5.67 -16.42 -17.49
CA PHE A 72 -6.08 -17.83 -17.60
C PHE A 72 -7.48 -18.00 -18.22
N TYR A 73 -8.47 -17.21 -17.81
CA TYR A 73 -9.81 -17.27 -18.39
C TYR A 73 -9.84 -16.87 -19.87
N GLU A 74 -9.04 -15.88 -20.27
CA GLU A 74 -8.92 -15.48 -21.67
C GLU A 74 -8.20 -16.53 -22.52
N GLU A 75 -7.34 -17.37 -21.93
CA GLU A 75 -6.79 -18.55 -22.59
C GLU A 75 -7.84 -19.65 -22.77
N LEU A 76 -8.60 -19.98 -21.72
CA LEU A 76 -9.67 -20.98 -21.80
C LEU A 76 -10.76 -20.66 -22.82
N LYS A 77 -11.09 -19.37 -23.02
CA LYS A 77 -12.08 -18.95 -24.03
C LYS A 77 -11.61 -19.15 -25.48
N LYS A 78 -10.31 -19.36 -25.69
CA LYS A 78 -9.73 -19.56 -27.03
C LYS A 78 -9.71 -21.04 -27.45
N GLU A 79 -9.97 -21.95 -26.51
CA GLU A 79 -10.14 -23.39 -26.74
C GLU A 79 -11.60 -23.74 -27.09
#